data_AF-A0A397LGV7-F1
#
_entry.id   AF-A0A397LGV7-F1
#
_cell.length_a   1.000
_cell.length_b   1.000
_cell.length_c   1.000
_cell.angle_alpha   90.00
_cell.angle_beta   90.00
_cell.angle_gamma   90.00
#
_symmetry.space_group_name_H-M   'P 1'
#
loop_
_entity.id
_entity.type
_entity.pdbx_description
1 polymer ?
#
loop_
_entity_poly.entity_id
_entity_poly.type
_entity_poly.pdbx_seq_one_letter_code
_entity_poly.pdbx_strand_id
1 'polypeptide(L)'
;MPSIKSHLFISCLLFVLCFGCNEVNPKGEKEVREFVKQWNDDHTPIKSPYLERDYMDVVTYYGKERTKSQVQADKNLLFQQFPDYTQSILNDQIVVTKENGSFLVTFTKHVTYNGIEADYPSYLTVIIKNGAVKILREGVSKTANTDAPIFPSAREGTTNISGNRQIFGDFNGDGLSDYASVISPVISSTKQTDVQNSDAVQCEGGCNSVILFSNNALEAITINGAYQSQLENLKDLNSDGADEVGFWDIKPTTKSLYVFDALHNKLLCEPIVINTAAHKNLNLIDVFKKTGPNKITVTRSAQVNGKWILQSEVIVLD
;
A
#
# COMPACT_ATOMS: atom_id res chain seq x y z
N MET A 1 81.04 -48.17 -13.47
CA MET A 1 80.08 -48.15 -12.34
C MET A 1 79.16 -46.94 -12.52
N PRO A 2 77.87 -47.06 -12.15
CA PRO A 2 76.66 -46.51 -12.82
C PRO A 2 76.45 -45.01 -12.57
N SER A 3 75.59 -44.25 -13.28
CA SER A 3 74.11 -44.24 -13.15
C SER A 3 73.59 -43.00 -13.95
N ILE A 4 72.74 -43.10 -15.00
CA ILE A 4 71.25 -42.88 -15.01
C ILE A 4 70.87 -41.43 -14.63
N LYS A 5 70.04 -40.60 -15.29
CA LYS A 5 69.03 -40.60 -16.39
C LYS A 5 68.80 -39.11 -16.78
N SER A 6 68.52 -38.73 -18.03
CA SER A 6 67.19 -38.49 -18.67
C SER A 6 66.34 -37.38 -17.99
N HIS A 7 65.57 -36.50 -18.62
CA HIS A 7 65.11 -36.18 -19.98
C HIS A 7 64.62 -34.71 -19.91
N LEU A 8 64.82 -33.88 -20.94
CA LEU A 8 63.77 -33.44 -21.88
C LEU A 8 62.48 -32.94 -21.21
N PHE A 9 62.16 -31.63 -21.31
CA PHE A 9 60.84 -31.12 -21.69
C PHE A 9 60.90 -29.60 -21.91
N ILE A 10 61.14 -29.24 -23.17
CA ILE A 10 60.57 -28.03 -23.79
C ILE A 10 59.06 -28.23 -23.88
N SER A 11 58.30 -27.14 -23.85
CA SER A 11 56.88 -27.02 -24.21
C SER A 11 55.88 -27.18 -23.08
N CYS A 12 55.37 -26.02 -22.62
CA CYS A 12 53.94 -25.69 -22.51
C CYS A 12 53.77 -24.50 -21.57
N LEU A 13 54.39 -23.36 -21.89
CA LEU A 13 54.09 -22.08 -21.25
C LEU A 13 53.26 -21.21 -22.20
N LEU A 14 52.16 -21.76 -22.72
CA LEU A 14 51.29 -21.06 -23.67
C LEU A 14 49.95 -21.80 -23.83
N PHE A 15 49.18 -22.00 -22.76
CA PHE A 15 47.76 -22.40 -22.87
C PHE A 15 46.99 -22.24 -21.54
N VAL A 16 47.02 -21.05 -20.91
CA VAL A 16 46.02 -20.70 -19.88
C VAL A 16 45.67 -19.21 -19.97
N LEU A 17 45.25 -18.74 -21.15
CA LEU A 17 44.72 -17.37 -21.34
C LEU A 17 43.33 -17.34 -22.00
N CYS A 18 42.57 -18.45 -21.97
CA CYS A 18 41.30 -18.50 -22.71
C CYS A 18 40.09 -19.06 -21.98
N PHE A 19 40.06 -19.17 -20.65
CA PHE A 19 38.82 -19.52 -19.96
C PHE A 19 38.67 -18.77 -18.63
N GLY A 20 37.69 -17.87 -18.59
CA GLY A 20 37.22 -17.26 -17.35
C GLY A 20 37.11 -15.75 -17.39
N CYS A 21 36.40 -15.16 -18.36
CA CYS A 21 35.56 -14.01 -17.99
C CYS A 21 34.48 -14.54 -17.06
N ASN A 22 34.82 -14.82 -15.80
CA ASN A 22 33.82 -14.86 -14.76
C ASN A 22 33.31 -13.42 -14.67
N GLU A 23 32.08 -13.20 -15.12
CA GLU A 23 31.31 -12.04 -14.71
C GLU A 23 31.43 -11.96 -13.19
N VAL A 24 32.23 -10.99 -12.72
CA VAL A 24 32.33 -10.68 -11.31
C VAL A 24 30.98 -10.09 -10.95
N ASN A 25 30.03 -10.95 -10.57
CA ASN A 25 28.71 -10.54 -10.11
C ASN A 25 28.95 -9.66 -8.88
N PRO A 26 28.80 -8.34 -8.97
CA PRO A 26 29.13 -7.45 -7.88
C PRO A 26 28.18 -7.78 -6.72
N LYS A 27 28.75 -7.94 -5.52
CA LYS A 27 27.99 -8.21 -4.28
C LYS A 27 26.72 -7.33 -4.25
N GLY A 28 25.55 -7.97 -4.25
CA GLY A 28 24.23 -7.32 -4.23
C GLY A 28 23.48 -7.29 -5.58
N GLU A 29 24.11 -7.49 -6.73
CA GLU A 29 23.39 -7.43 -8.02
C GLU A 29 22.35 -8.55 -8.16
N LYS A 30 22.71 -9.79 -7.79
CA LYS A 30 21.74 -10.90 -7.80
C LYS A 30 20.52 -10.60 -6.92
N GLU A 31 20.76 -10.12 -5.70
CA GLU A 31 19.71 -9.75 -4.73
C GLU A 31 18.81 -8.63 -5.29
N VAL A 32 19.41 -7.62 -5.94
CA VAL A 32 18.69 -6.53 -6.59
C VAL A 32 17.83 -7.03 -7.75
N ARG A 33 18.36 -7.94 -8.58
CA ARG A 33 17.64 -8.52 -9.72
C ARG A 33 16.44 -9.34 -9.26
N GLU A 34 16.62 -10.17 -8.23
CA GLU A 34 15.54 -10.96 -7.61
C GLU A 34 14.48 -10.04 -7.01
N PHE A 35 14.88 -8.99 -6.29
CA PHE A 35 13.97 -7.99 -5.75
C PHE A 35 13.15 -7.29 -6.84
N VAL A 36 13.76 -6.87 -7.95
CA VAL A 36 13.05 -6.16 -9.04
C VAL A 36 12.03 -7.08 -9.71
N LYS A 37 12.35 -8.36 -9.89
CA LYS A 37 11.39 -9.35 -10.40
C LYS A 37 10.21 -9.52 -9.45
N GLN A 38 10.49 -9.72 -8.16
CA GLN A 38 9.44 -9.86 -7.15
C GLN A 38 8.56 -8.61 -7.08
N TRP A 39 9.15 -7.42 -7.03
CA TRP A 39 8.43 -6.14 -7.04
C TRP A 39 7.53 -5.99 -8.27
N ASN A 40 8.00 -6.42 -9.44
CA ASN A 40 7.18 -6.43 -10.66
C ASN A 40 5.98 -7.38 -10.51
N ASP A 41 6.23 -8.61 -10.05
CA ASP A 41 5.21 -9.65 -9.87
C ASP A 41 4.20 -9.31 -8.77
N ASP A 42 4.58 -8.42 -7.85
CA ASP A 42 3.73 -7.93 -6.77
C ASP A 42 2.77 -6.82 -7.21
N HIS A 43 2.86 -6.34 -8.46
CA HIS A 43 1.87 -5.43 -9.03
C HIS A 43 0.64 -6.16 -9.57
N THR A 44 -0.04 -6.77 -8.63
CA THR A 44 -1.37 -7.37 -8.81
C THR A 44 -2.35 -6.67 -7.86
N PRO A 45 -3.66 -6.72 -8.14
CA PRO A 45 -4.66 -6.22 -7.18
C PRO A 45 -4.45 -6.76 -5.76
N ILE A 46 -4.01 -8.03 -5.64
CA ILE A 46 -3.79 -8.74 -4.37
C ILE A 46 -2.61 -8.17 -3.58
N LYS A 47 -1.48 -7.97 -4.24
CA LYS A 47 -0.23 -7.62 -3.55
C LYS A 47 0.09 -6.13 -3.56
N SER A 48 -0.54 -5.39 -4.46
CA SER A 48 -0.34 -3.94 -4.58
C SER A 48 -0.55 -3.15 -3.28
N PRO A 49 -1.46 -3.52 -2.34
CA PRO A 49 -1.61 -2.81 -1.07
C PRO A 49 -0.41 -2.89 -0.11
N TYR A 50 0.58 -3.72 -0.41
CA TYR A 50 1.75 -3.97 0.43
C TYR A 50 3.06 -3.42 -0.15
N LEU A 51 3.01 -2.82 -1.35
CA LEU A 51 4.18 -2.33 -2.06
C LEU A 51 4.94 -1.26 -1.29
N GLU A 52 4.31 -0.50 -0.38
CA GLU A 52 4.99 0.51 0.45
C GLU A 52 6.20 -0.05 1.21
N ARG A 53 6.20 -1.35 1.50
CA ARG A 53 7.28 -2.04 2.20
C ARG A 53 8.56 -2.03 1.36
N ASP A 54 8.47 -1.95 0.05
CA ASP A 54 9.61 -1.96 -0.87
C ASP A 54 10.27 -0.60 -1.01
N TYR A 55 9.63 0.47 -0.53
CA TYR A 55 10.10 1.83 -0.71
C TYR A 55 10.84 2.37 0.52
N MET A 56 11.74 3.32 0.27
CA MET A 56 12.27 4.22 1.31
C MET A 56 11.17 5.15 1.84
N ASP A 57 11.36 5.71 3.04
CA ASP A 57 10.37 6.61 3.64
C ASP A 57 10.04 7.83 2.75
N VAL A 58 11.04 8.31 2.01
CA VAL A 58 10.91 9.33 0.95
C VAL A 58 11.55 8.78 -0.34
N VAL A 59 10.85 8.95 -1.46
CA VAL A 59 11.16 8.38 -2.77
C VAL A 59 11.06 9.48 -3.83
N THR A 60 11.97 9.51 -4.80
CA THR A 60 11.73 10.25 -6.05
C THR A 60 10.85 9.38 -6.97
N TYR A 61 9.55 9.65 -6.98
CA TYR A 61 8.54 8.90 -7.71
C TYR A 61 8.08 9.71 -8.94
N TYR A 62 8.40 9.21 -10.14
CA TYR A 62 8.12 9.87 -11.43
C TYR A 62 8.54 11.35 -11.47
N GLY A 63 9.73 11.64 -10.94
CA GLY A 63 10.33 12.97 -10.95
C GLY A 63 9.89 13.90 -9.80
N LYS A 64 9.04 13.43 -8.88
CA LYS A 64 8.62 14.20 -7.69
C LYS A 64 8.95 13.47 -6.41
N GLU A 65 9.28 14.21 -5.35
CA GLU A 65 9.44 13.62 -4.03
C GLU A 65 8.09 13.24 -3.43
N ARG A 66 7.98 12.01 -2.94
CA ARG A 66 6.79 11.44 -2.32
C ARG A 66 7.19 10.62 -1.09
N THR A 67 6.33 10.57 -0.09
CA THR A 67 6.44 9.58 0.99
C THR A 67 6.02 8.20 0.48
N LYS A 68 6.51 7.12 1.08
CA LYS A 68 6.08 5.75 0.70
C LYS A 68 4.56 5.56 0.77
N SER A 69 3.88 6.18 1.73
CA SER A 69 2.42 6.11 1.85
C SER A 69 1.70 6.86 0.73
N GLN A 70 2.28 7.96 0.22
CA GLN A 70 1.75 8.63 -0.98
C GLN A 70 1.97 7.80 -2.24
N VAL A 71 3.08 7.06 -2.34
CA VAL A 71 3.30 6.09 -3.42
C VAL A 71 2.25 4.98 -3.35
N GLN A 72 2.03 4.41 -2.17
CA GLN A 72 1.00 3.39 -1.95
C GLN A 72 -0.41 3.88 -2.33
N ALA A 73 -0.76 5.10 -1.94
CA ALA A 73 -2.04 5.69 -2.30
C ALA A 73 -2.21 5.82 -3.82
N ASP A 74 -1.18 6.26 -4.54
CA ASP A 74 -1.19 6.32 -6.01
C ASP A 74 -1.35 4.94 -6.65
N LYS A 75 -0.63 3.93 -6.15
CA LYS A 75 -0.76 2.54 -6.62
C LYS A 75 -2.15 2.00 -6.36
N ASN A 76 -2.73 2.24 -5.19
CA ASN A 76 -4.11 1.85 -4.89
C ASN A 76 -5.09 2.50 -5.89
N LEU A 77 -4.94 3.79 -6.16
CA LEU A 77 -5.78 4.50 -7.15
C LEU A 77 -5.62 3.92 -8.56
N LEU A 78 -4.41 3.50 -8.96
CA LEU A 78 -4.17 2.83 -10.23
C LEU A 78 -5.03 1.56 -10.34
N PHE A 79 -4.99 0.67 -9.34
CA PHE A 79 -5.77 -0.58 -9.37
C PHE A 79 -7.28 -0.35 -9.16
N GLN A 80 -7.69 0.74 -8.50
CA GLN A 80 -9.10 1.15 -8.46
C GLN A 80 -9.61 1.59 -9.83
N GLN A 81 -8.82 2.38 -10.56
CA GLN A 81 -9.19 2.92 -11.87
C GLN A 81 -9.07 1.88 -12.99
N PHE A 82 -8.11 0.97 -12.86
CA PHE A 82 -7.78 -0.06 -13.83
C PHE A 82 -7.65 -1.42 -13.13
N PRO A 83 -8.78 -2.08 -12.78
CA PRO A 83 -8.76 -3.37 -12.09
C PRO A 83 -8.09 -4.49 -12.89
N ASP A 84 -8.05 -4.36 -14.22
CA ASP A 84 -7.39 -5.28 -15.15
C ASP A 84 -5.93 -4.89 -15.43
N TYR A 85 -5.38 -3.91 -14.70
CA TYR A 85 -3.99 -3.51 -14.85
C TYR A 85 -3.05 -4.67 -14.53
N THR A 86 -2.15 -4.99 -15.47
CA THR A 86 -1.02 -5.88 -15.24
C THR A 86 0.28 -5.23 -15.70
N GLN A 87 1.40 -5.71 -15.18
CA GLN A 87 2.71 -5.39 -15.73
C GLN A 87 3.65 -6.59 -15.78
N SER A 88 4.62 -6.51 -16.67
CA SER A 88 5.72 -7.45 -16.77
C SER A 88 7.01 -6.76 -17.21
N ILE A 89 8.14 -7.45 -17.00
CA ILE A 89 9.43 -7.03 -17.54
C ILE A 89 9.61 -7.69 -18.90
N LEU A 90 9.64 -6.89 -19.96
CA LEU A 90 9.72 -7.40 -21.33
C LEU A 90 10.97 -8.27 -21.52
N ASN A 91 10.77 -9.51 -21.97
CA ASN A 91 11.81 -10.52 -22.22
C ASN A 91 12.72 -10.82 -21.02
N ASP A 92 12.26 -10.59 -19.78
CA ASP A 92 13.09 -10.74 -18.57
C ASP A 92 14.38 -9.89 -18.57
N GLN A 93 14.44 -8.86 -19.43
CA GLN A 93 15.64 -8.05 -19.63
C GLN A 93 15.75 -6.97 -18.57
N ILE A 94 16.69 -7.19 -17.64
CA ILE A 94 17.05 -6.26 -16.57
C ILE A 94 18.53 -5.94 -16.68
N VAL A 95 18.88 -4.66 -16.69
CA VAL A 95 20.27 -4.18 -16.59
C VAL A 95 20.46 -3.56 -15.22
N VAL A 96 21.43 -4.08 -14.46
CA VAL A 96 21.80 -3.55 -13.14
C VAL A 96 23.15 -2.87 -13.25
N THR A 97 23.23 -1.60 -12.88
CA THR A 97 24.45 -0.80 -12.86
C THR A 97 24.72 -0.36 -11.42
N LYS A 98 25.88 -0.73 -10.88
CA LYS A 98 26.29 -0.28 -9.56
C LYS A 98 26.70 1.19 -9.59
N GLU A 99 26.11 1.99 -8.72
CA GLU A 99 26.44 3.39 -8.48
C GLU A 99 27.04 3.56 -7.08
N ASN A 100 27.49 4.77 -6.74
CA ASN A 100 28.11 5.04 -5.45
C ASN A 100 27.08 4.94 -4.31
N GLY A 101 26.98 3.75 -3.69
CA GLY A 101 26.07 3.46 -2.58
C GLY A 101 24.66 3.00 -2.98
N SER A 102 24.39 2.80 -4.28
CA SER A 102 23.10 2.37 -4.81
C SER A 102 23.27 1.49 -6.05
N PHE A 103 22.16 0.96 -6.55
CA PHE A 103 22.09 0.28 -7.84
C PHE A 103 21.04 0.96 -8.70
N LEU A 104 21.41 1.32 -9.93
CA LEU A 104 20.47 1.72 -10.97
C LEU A 104 20.05 0.46 -11.71
N VAL A 105 18.75 0.22 -11.78
CA VAL A 105 18.13 -0.89 -12.50
C VAL A 105 17.32 -0.30 -13.64
N THR A 106 17.60 -0.70 -14.88
CA THR A 106 16.84 -0.28 -16.06
C THR A 106 16.25 -1.49 -16.76
N PHE A 107 15.01 -1.36 -17.22
CA PHE A 107 14.24 -2.42 -17.87
C PHE A 107 13.12 -1.82 -18.72
N THR A 108 12.54 -2.62 -19.61
CA THR A 108 11.31 -2.22 -20.32
C THR A 108 10.11 -2.79 -19.58
N LYS A 109 9.28 -1.90 -19.04
CA LYS A 109 8.02 -2.25 -18.40
C LYS A 109 6.94 -2.40 -19.46
N HIS A 110 6.43 -3.60 -19.63
CA HIS A 110 5.25 -3.88 -20.44
C HIS A 110 4.02 -3.79 -19.53
N VAL A 111 2.96 -3.11 -19.97
CA VAL A 111 1.71 -2.97 -19.19
C VAL A 111 0.50 -3.28 -20.05
N THR A 112 -0.54 -3.83 -19.41
CA THR A 112 -1.85 -4.02 -20.02
C THR A 112 -2.94 -3.41 -19.15
N TYR A 113 -3.89 -2.67 -19.71
CA TYR A 113 -5.06 -2.13 -18.99
C TYR A 113 -6.14 -1.67 -19.98
N ASN A 114 -7.41 -1.90 -19.70
CA ASN A 114 -8.54 -1.56 -20.58
C ASN A 114 -8.33 -1.98 -22.05
N GLY A 115 -7.69 -3.13 -22.29
CA GLY A 115 -7.34 -3.62 -23.63
C GLY A 115 -6.21 -2.84 -24.35
N ILE A 116 -5.56 -1.90 -23.68
CA ILE A 116 -4.34 -1.21 -24.14
C ILE A 116 -3.13 -2.01 -23.71
N GLU A 117 -2.17 -2.19 -24.62
CA GLU A 117 -0.83 -2.69 -24.33
C GLU A 117 0.20 -1.62 -24.65
N ALA A 118 1.18 -1.41 -23.76
CA ALA A 118 2.21 -0.41 -23.96
C ALA A 118 3.53 -0.77 -23.27
N ASP A 119 4.64 -0.34 -23.88
CA ASP A 119 5.99 -0.54 -23.37
C ASP A 119 6.62 0.78 -22.94
N TYR A 120 7.19 0.80 -21.74
CA TYR A 120 7.84 1.97 -21.16
C TYR A 120 9.25 1.65 -20.69
N PRO A 121 10.29 2.25 -21.30
CA PRO A 121 11.63 2.22 -20.75
C PRO A 121 11.62 2.82 -19.35
N SER A 122 11.88 1.99 -18.34
CA SER A 122 11.68 2.26 -16.93
C SER A 122 12.96 2.07 -16.13
N TYR A 123 13.00 2.67 -14.94
CA TYR A 123 14.11 2.48 -14.03
C TYR A 123 13.68 2.48 -12.56
N LEU A 124 14.46 1.76 -11.77
CA LEU A 124 14.49 1.87 -10.31
C LEU A 124 15.91 2.26 -9.88
N THR A 125 16.05 3.17 -8.92
CA THR A 125 17.28 3.25 -8.12
C THR A 125 16.98 2.60 -6.78
N VAL A 126 17.79 1.61 -6.39
CA VAL A 126 17.63 0.89 -5.13
C VAL A 126 18.87 0.99 -4.25
N ILE A 127 18.67 0.86 -2.94
CA ILE A 127 19.75 0.76 -1.94
C ILE A 127 19.54 -0.49 -1.10
N ILE A 128 20.63 -1.03 -0.54
CA ILE A 128 20.56 -2.11 0.45
C ILE A 128 20.70 -1.46 1.83
N LYS A 129 19.63 -1.46 2.63
CA LYS A 129 19.60 -0.87 3.98
C LYS A 129 19.17 -1.95 4.98
N ASN A 130 19.97 -2.19 6.01
CA ASN A 130 19.71 -3.21 7.04
C ASN A 130 19.46 -4.62 6.44
N GLY A 131 20.17 -4.97 5.36
CA GLY A 131 20.01 -6.26 4.68
C GLY A 131 18.79 -6.38 3.76
N ALA A 132 17.98 -5.33 3.61
CA ALA A 132 16.83 -5.31 2.70
C ALA A 132 17.08 -4.34 1.53
N VAL A 133 16.67 -4.74 0.33
CA VAL A 133 16.62 -3.85 -0.84
C VAL A 133 15.44 -2.88 -0.68
N LYS A 134 15.65 -1.59 -0.93
CA LYS A 134 14.63 -0.54 -0.88
C LYS A 134 14.73 0.38 -2.09
N ILE A 135 13.57 0.80 -2.61
CA ILE A 135 13.45 1.72 -3.74
C ILE A 135 13.63 3.16 -3.25
N LEU A 136 14.62 3.83 -3.84
CA LEU A 136 14.91 5.25 -3.65
C LEU A 136 14.29 6.09 -4.77
N ARG A 137 14.24 5.55 -6.00
CA ARG A 137 13.66 6.22 -7.17
C ARG A 137 12.90 5.23 -8.03
N GLU A 138 11.73 5.63 -8.52
CA GLU A 138 10.98 4.92 -9.57
C GLU A 138 10.60 5.92 -10.66
N GLY A 139 10.78 5.55 -11.92
CA GLY A 139 10.35 6.38 -13.03
C GLY A 139 10.50 5.73 -14.39
N VAL A 140 10.24 6.54 -15.41
CA VAL A 140 10.43 6.19 -16.83
C VAL A 140 11.48 7.08 -17.46
N SER A 141 12.03 6.63 -18.58
CA SER A 141 12.93 7.44 -19.42
C SER A 141 12.30 8.80 -19.73
N LYS A 142 13.12 9.84 -19.84
CA LYS A 142 12.69 11.20 -20.19
C LYS A 142 11.97 11.28 -21.54
N THR A 143 12.20 10.31 -22.41
CA THR A 143 11.59 10.22 -23.74
C THR A 143 10.27 9.44 -23.74
N ALA A 144 9.87 8.83 -22.62
CA ALA A 144 8.63 8.08 -22.54
C ALA A 144 7.43 9.03 -22.50
N ASN A 145 6.37 8.69 -23.23
CA ASN A 145 5.11 9.40 -23.15
C ASN A 145 4.43 9.10 -21.80
N THR A 146 4.27 10.14 -20.97
CA THR A 146 3.66 10.03 -19.62
C THR A 146 2.24 10.59 -19.55
N ASP A 147 1.61 10.85 -20.69
CA ASP A 147 0.23 11.35 -20.78
C ASP A 147 -0.82 10.25 -20.55
N ALA A 148 -0.40 8.97 -20.54
CA ALA A 148 -1.28 7.85 -20.29
C ALA A 148 -1.88 7.92 -18.87
N PRO A 149 -3.16 7.52 -18.68
CA PRO A 149 -3.87 7.70 -17.42
C PRO A 149 -3.37 6.80 -16.28
N ILE A 150 -2.49 5.84 -16.61
CA ILE A 150 -1.80 4.99 -15.64
C ILE A 150 -0.65 5.69 -14.91
N PHE A 151 -0.18 6.84 -15.40
CA PHE A 151 0.89 7.57 -14.72
C PHE A 151 0.37 8.43 -13.56
N PRO A 152 1.21 8.66 -12.53
CA PRO A 152 0.78 9.40 -11.35
C PRO A 152 0.29 10.81 -11.67
N SER A 153 0.87 11.48 -12.66
CA SER A 153 0.48 12.82 -13.14
C SER A 153 -1.00 12.91 -13.50
N ALA A 154 -1.58 11.86 -14.09
CA ALA A 154 -3.00 11.82 -14.44
C ALA A 154 -3.93 11.70 -13.22
N ARG A 155 -3.37 11.32 -12.06
CA ARG A 155 -4.06 11.22 -10.76
C ARG A 155 -3.63 12.32 -9.79
N GLU A 156 -2.84 13.29 -10.23
CA GLU A 156 -2.48 14.45 -9.42
C GLU A 156 -3.68 15.40 -9.33
N GLY A 157 -4.35 15.41 -8.17
CA GLY A 157 -5.55 16.22 -7.91
C GLY A 157 -6.77 15.40 -7.50
N THR A 158 -6.79 14.09 -7.80
CA THR A 158 -7.80 13.16 -7.25
C THR A 158 -7.56 12.82 -5.78
N THR A 159 -6.44 13.28 -5.20
CA THR A 159 -6.13 13.19 -3.76
C THR A 159 -7.13 13.92 -2.86
N ASN A 160 -8.12 14.62 -3.42
CA ASN A 160 -9.20 15.29 -2.68
C ASN A 160 -10.61 14.75 -2.97
N ILE A 161 -10.80 13.77 -3.86
CA ILE A 161 -12.16 13.29 -4.22
C ILE A 161 -12.16 11.75 -4.40
N SER A 162 -11.81 11.04 -3.34
CA SER A 162 -12.19 9.65 -3.07
C SER A 162 -11.64 9.32 -1.69
N GLY A 163 -12.30 9.81 -0.63
CA GLY A 163 -11.98 9.34 0.71
C GLY A 163 -12.31 7.86 0.76
N ASN A 164 -11.29 6.98 0.76
CA ASN A 164 -11.33 5.51 0.70
C ASN A 164 -12.73 4.90 0.70
N ARG A 165 -13.50 5.11 -0.38
CA ARG A 165 -14.83 4.53 -0.50
C ARG A 165 -14.75 3.06 -0.82
N GLN A 166 -13.58 2.60 -1.25
CA GLN A 166 -13.28 1.22 -1.51
C GLN A 166 -11.88 0.91 -0.99
N ILE A 167 -11.75 -0.20 -0.28
CA ILE A 167 -10.50 -0.78 0.21
C ILE A 167 -10.39 -2.22 -0.30
N PHE A 168 -9.17 -2.69 -0.53
CA PHE A 168 -8.89 -4.07 -0.92
C PHE A 168 -8.26 -4.82 0.25
N GLY A 169 -8.57 -6.11 0.37
CA GLY A 169 -8.12 -6.98 1.47
C GLY A 169 -8.65 -8.39 1.31
N ASP A 170 -8.15 -9.31 2.13
CA ASP A 170 -8.66 -10.69 2.22
C ASP A 170 -9.76 -10.74 3.29
N PHE A 171 -10.96 -10.25 2.98
CA PHE A 171 -12.01 -10.05 3.99
C PHE A 171 -12.74 -11.35 4.39
N ASN A 172 -12.59 -12.42 3.62
CA ASN A 172 -13.19 -13.72 3.89
C ASN A 172 -12.16 -14.80 4.33
N GLY A 173 -10.87 -14.47 4.35
CA GLY A 173 -9.80 -15.33 4.85
C GLY A 173 -9.43 -16.51 3.95
N ASP A 174 -9.71 -16.41 2.64
CA ASP A 174 -9.39 -17.48 1.68
C ASP A 174 -8.02 -17.32 1.02
N GLY A 175 -7.28 -16.28 1.36
CA GLY A 175 -5.98 -15.93 0.78
C GLY A 175 -6.08 -15.17 -0.54
N LEU A 176 -7.28 -14.85 -1.03
CA LEU A 176 -7.53 -14.06 -2.24
C LEU A 176 -7.97 -12.64 -1.85
N SER A 177 -7.65 -11.67 -2.71
CA SER A 177 -8.09 -10.29 -2.45
C SER A 177 -9.51 -10.07 -2.93
N ASP A 178 -10.29 -9.53 -2.01
CA ASP A 178 -11.59 -8.94 -2.20
C ASP A 178 -11.51 -7.41 -2.12
N TYR A 179 -12.65 -6.73 -2.31
CA TYR A 179 -12.81 -5.34 -1.96
C TYR A 179 -14.03 -5.11 -1.07
N ALA A 180 -13.91 -4.16 -0.15
CA ALA A 180 -15.02 -3.60 0.59
C ALA A 180 -15.26 -2.18 0.09
N SER A 181 -16.51 -1.81 -0.14
CA SER A 181 -16.92 -0.47 -0.56
C SER A 181 -17.99 0.10 0.34
N VAL A 182 -18.05 1.43 0.52
CA VAL A 182 -19.07 2.09 1.33
C VAL A 182 -20.02 2.91 0.48
N ILE A 183 -21.32 2.65 0.65
CA ILE A 183 -22.41 3.50 0.17
C ILE A 183 -22.77 4.45 1.31
N SER A 184 -22.49 5.74 1.13
CA SER A 184 -22.94 6.81 2.02
C SER A 184 -24.37 7.24 1.68
N PRO A 185 -25.16 7.71 2.66
CA PRO A 185 -26.51 8.21 2.41
C PRO A 185 -26.49 9.52 1.63
N VAL A 186 -27.59 9.84 0.96
CA VAL A 186 -27.76 11.10 0.23
C VAL A 186 -28.14 12.20 1.22
N ILE A 187 -27.34 13.26 1.31
CA ILE A 187 -27.60 14.40 2.21
C ILE A 187 -28.56 15.38 1.53
N SER A 188 -29.67 15.72 2.18
CA SER A 188 -30.75 16.55 1.63
C SER A 188 -30.58 18.06 1.83
N SER A 189 -29.46 18.54 2.39
CA SER A 189 -29.37 19.94 2.84
C SER A 189 -29.17 20.94 1.69
N THR A 190 -30.23 21.67 1.34
CA THR A 190 -30.12 23.07 0.88
C THR A 190 -31.06 23.95 1.70
N LYS A 191 -30.48 24.83 2.54
CA LYS A 191 -30.73 26.29 2.63
C LYS A 191 -30.16 26.83 3.94
N GLN A 192 -29.08 27.60 3.82
CA GLN A 192 -28.85 28.73 4.72
C GLN A 192 -30.05 29.66 4.59
N THR A 193 -30.81 29.82 5.67
CA THR A 193 -31.36 31.10 6.14
C THR A 193 -32.00 30.88 7.50
N ASP A 194 -31.44 31.62 8.47
CA ASP A 194 -32.03 32.11 9.70
C ASP A 194 -32.14 31.18 10.93
N VAL A 195 -31.08 31.30 11.74
CA VAL A 195 -31.10 31.48 13.21
C VAL A 195 -32.08 30.58 13.98
N GLN A 196 -31.61 29.40 14.42
CA GLN A 196 -31.49 28.95 15.82
C GLN A 196 -31.26 27.41 15.86
N ASN A 197 -30.08 27.00 16.32
CA ASN A 197 -29.78 25.67 16.92
C ASN A 197 -30.44 24.41 16.32
N SER A 198 -30.03 23.97 15.12
CA SER A 198 -29.94 22.53 14.85
C SER A 198 -28.93 22.21 13.75
N ASP A 199 -27.72 21.81 14.13
CA ASP A 199 -26.69 21.19 13.27
C ASP A 199 -27.11 19.75 12.86
N ALA A 200 -28.39 19.52 12.59
CA ALA A 200 -28.91 18.21 12.25
C ALA A 200 -28.80 17.99 10.75
N VAL A 201 -27.76 17.25 10.33
CA VAL A 201 -27.65 16.76 8.96
C VAL A 201 -28.87 15.88 8.65
N GLN A 202 -29.61 16.24 7.60
CA GLN A 202 -30.73 15.46 7.11
C GLN A 202 -30.31 14.63 5.89
N CYS A 203 -30.69 13.37 5.87
CA CYS A 203 -30.43 12.45 4.75
C CYS A 203 -31.72 11.86 4.20
N GLU A 204 -31.78 11.64 2.89
CA GLU A 204 -32.88 10.94 2.24
C GLU A 204 -32.92 9.48 2.70
N GLY A 205 -34.07 9.02 3.20
CA GLY A 205 -34.23 7.63 3.68
C GLY A 205 -33.50 7.30 4.99
N GLY A 206 -32.88 8.29 5.65
CA GLY A 206 -32.11 8.12 6.89
C GLY A 206 -30.60 8.18 6.67
N CYS A 207 -29.86 8.65 7.68
CA CYS A 207 -28.41 8.80 7.58
C CYS A 207 -27.71 7.48 7.91
N ASN A 208 -27.70 6.51 6.99
CA ASN A 208 -27.05 5.21 7.20
C ASN A 208 -26.00 4.98 6.11
N SER A 209 -24.82 4.53 6.52
CA SER A 209 -23.79 4.07 5.58
C SER A 209 -23.76 2.55 5.55
N VAL A 210 -23.54 1.97 4.38
CA VAL A 210 -23.51 0.50 4.20
C VAL A 210 -22.18 0.11 3.59
N ILE A 211 -21.45 -0.79 4.26
CA ILE A 211 -20.26 -1.45 3.72
C ILE A 211 -20.73 -2.69 2.97
N LEU A 212 -20.34 -2.80 1.70
CA LEU A 212 -20.58 -3.93 0.81
C LEU A 212 -19.25 -4.60 0.48
N PHE A 213 -19.26 -5.92 0.37
CA PHE A 213 -18.09 -6.70 -0.04
C PHE A 213 -18.27 -7.24 -1.46
N SER A 214 -17.17 -7.39 -2.20
CA SER A 214 -17.15 -8.06 -3.51
C SER A 214 -17.51 -9.54 -3.42
N ASN A 215 -17.17 -10.14 -2.29
CA ASN A 215 -17.52 -11.51 -1.98
C ASN A 215 -18.94 -11.59 -1.46
N ASN A 216 -19.82 -12.19 -2.26
CA ASN A 216 -21.25 -12.29 -1.93
C ASN A 216 -21.54 -13.22 -0.74
N ALA A 217 -20.54 -13.96 -0.23
CA ALA A 217 -20.68 -14.75 0.99
C ALA A 217 -20.58 -13.90 2.27
N LEU A 218 -19.98 -12.71 2.19
CA LEU A 218 -19.89 -11.77 3.31
C LEU A 218 -21.14 -10.90 3.38
N GLU A 219 -21.67 -10.74 4.58
CA GLU A 219 -22.84 -9.89 4.81
C GLU A 219 -22.47 -8.40 4.78
N ALA A 220 -23.40 -7.58 4.27
CA ALA A 220 -23.25 -6.13 4.30
C ALA A 220 -23.33 -5.58 5.74
N ILE A 221 -22.47 -4.62 6.06
CA ILE A 221 -22.44 -3.99 7.39
C ILE A 221 -23.13 -2.63 7.32
N THR A 222 -24.18 -2.43 8.11
CA THR A 222 -24.91 -1.15 8.17
C THR A 222 -24.52 -0.36 9.42
N ILE A 223 -24.06 0.88 9.22
CA ILE A 223 -23.73 1.82 10.29
C ILE A 223 -24.79 2.92 10.31
N ASN A 224 -25.61 2.91 11.36
CA ASN A 224 -26.68 3.88 11.54
C ASN A 224 -26.14 5.24 12.00
N GLY A 225 -26.73 6.32 11.49
CA GLY A 225 -26.36 7.70 11.82
C GLY A 225 -25.06 8.21 11.18
N ALA A 226 -24.41 7.40 10.32
CA ALA A 226 -23.18 7.77 9.61
C ALA A 226 -23.48 8.30 8.20
N TYR A 227 -23.12 9.56 7.93
CA TYR A 227 -23.36 10.25 6.66
C TYR A 227 -22.08 10.70 5.93
N GLN A 228 -20.95 10.71 6.62
CA GLN A 228 -19.63 10.93 6.05
C GLN A 228 -18.69 9.88 6.60
N SER A 229 -17.97 9.19 5.71
CA SER A 229 -17.15 8.06 6.11
C SER A 229 -15.92 7.84 5.26
N GLN A 230 -15.01 7.03 5.81
CA GLN A 230 -13.79 6.56 5.19
C GLN A 230 -13.52 5.13 5.66
N LEU A 231 -13.14 4.25 4.74
CA LEU A 231 -12.73 2.88 5.07
C LEU A 231 -11.22 2.78 5.25
N GLU A 232 -10.81 1.82 6.08
CA GLU A 232 -9.42 1.40 6.29
C GLU A 232 -9.36 -0.12 6.29
N ASN A 233 -8.39 -0.72 5.59
CA ASN A 233 -8.06 -2.12 5.79
C ASN A 233 -7.08 -2.19 6.99
N LEU A 234 -7.53 -2.77 8.10
CA LEU A 234 -6.76 -2.86 9.35
C LEU A 234 -5.87 -4.10 9.42
N LYS A 235 -5.87 -4.91 8.35
CA LYS A 235 -5.22 -6.23 8.24
C LYS A 235 -5.77 -7.22 9.24
N ASP A 236 -5.35 -8.47 9.15
CA ASP A 236 -5.67 -9.51 10.12
C ASP A 236 -5.17 -9.14 11.54
N LEU A 237 -6.08 -8.73 12.42
CA LEU A 237 -5.86 -8.29 13.80
C LEU A 237 -6.02 -9.44 14.79
N ASN A 238 -7.03 -10.30 14.60
CA ASN A 238 -7.41 -11.43 15.47
C ASN A 238 -6.77 -12.78 15.06
N SER A 239 -5.96 -12.80 14.01
CA SER A 239 -5.24 -13.96 13.49
C SER A 239 -6.16 -15.09 13.00
N ASP A 240 -7.36 -14.77 12.52
CA ASP A 240 -8.30 -15.75 11.95
C ASP A 240 -8.11 -15.99 10.44
N GLY A 241 -7.21 -15.23 9.82
CA GLY A 241 -6.88 -15.30 8.40
C GLY A 241 -7.58 -14.25 7.54
N ALA A 242 -8.62 -13.58 8.05
CA ALA A 242 -9.30 -12.50 7.36
C ALA A 242 -8.80 -11.11 7.80
N ASP A 243 -8.88 -10.12 6.91
CA ASP A 243 -8.58 -8.72 7.19
C ASP A 243 -9.76 -8.03 7.89
N GLU A 244 -9.49 -7.24 8.93
CA GLU A 244 -10.51 -6.39 9.55
C GLU A 244 -10.73 -5.06 8.81
N VAL A 245 -11.95 -4.54 8.94
CA VAL A 245 -12.39 -3.28 8.33
C VAL A 245 -12.51 -2.20 9.39
N GLY A 246 -11.73 -1.14 9.21
CA GLY A 246 -11.92 0.12 9.91
C GLY A 246 -12.93 0.99 9.17
N PHE A 247 -13.92 1.53 9.88
CA PHE A 247 -14.86 2.50 9.34
C PHE A 247 -14.82 3.77 10.20
N TRP A 248 -14.45 4.89 9.60
CA TRP A 248 -14.57 6.20 10.24
C TRP A 248 -15.95 6.79 10.01
N ASP A 249 -16.71 7.06 11.07
CA ASP A 249 -17.85 7.99 11.06
C ASP A 249 -17.34 9.39 11.38
N ILE A 250 -17.50 10.32 10.43
CA ILE A 250 -16.93 11.66 10.50
C ILE A 250 -18.04 12.68 10.68
N LYS A 251 -17.95 13.45 11.76
CA LYS A 251 -18.88 14.52 12.13
C LYS A 251 -18.10 15.82 12.38
N PRO A 252 -18.77 16.99 12.42
CA PRO A 252 -18.09 18.29 12.57
C PRO A 252 -17.15 18.38 13.78
N THR A 253 -17.55 17.79 14.91
CA THR A 253 -16.81 17.89 16.19
C THR A 253 -16.36 16.53 16.73
N THR A 254 -16.64 15.44 16.01
CA THR A 254 -16.28 14.09 16.44
C THR A 254 -15.88 13.21 15.27
N LYS A 255 -14.99 12.26 15.52
CA LYS A 255 -14.72 11.11 14.64
C LYS A 255 -14.86 9.83 15.46
N SER A 256 -15.51 8.82 14.93
CA SER A 256 -15.62 7.52 15.57
C SER A 256 -15.05 6.44 14.66
N LEU A 257 -14.09 5.65 15.14
CA LEU A 257 -13.59 4.49 14.43
C LEU A 257 -14.34 3.24 14.90
N TYR A 258 -15.01 2.58 13.97
CA TYR A 258 -15.58 1.24 14.14
C TYR A 258 -14.57 0.23 13.59
N VAL A 259 -14.32 -0.85 14.32
CA VAL A 259 -13.38 -1.91 13.95
C VAL A 259 -14.20 -3.19 13.80
N PHE A 260 -14.40 -3.62 12.56
CA PHE A 260 -15.22 -4.77 12.22
C PHE A 260 -14.35 -5.97 11.85
N ASP A 261 -14.72 -7.11 12.41
CA ASP A 261 -14.45 -8.42 11.86
C ASP A 261 -15.45 -8.65 10.72
N ALA A 262 -14.94 -8.59 9.48
CA ALA A 262 -15.76 -8.68 8.28
C ALA A 262 -16.31 -10.11 8.09
N LEU A 263 -15.49 -11.11 8.39
CA LEU A 263 -15.83 -12.53 8.25
C LEU A 263 -17.01 -12.92 9.16
N HIS A 264 -17.02 -12.42 10.39
CA HIS A 264 -18.05 -12.75 11.39
C HIS A 264 -19.11 -11.67 11.57
N ASN A 265 -19.06 -10.58 10.80
CA ASN A 265 -19.99 -9.44 10.86
C ASN A 265 -20.18 -8.90 12.30
N LYS A 266 -19.08 -8.71 13.04
CA LYS A 266 -19.10 -8.24 14.44
C LYS A 266 -18.13 -7.09 14.68
N LEU A 267 -18.44 -6.24 15.64
CA LEU A 267 -17.47 -5.28 16.17
C LEU A 267 -16.48 -5.99 17.08
N LEU A 268 -15.19 -5.69 16.90
CA LEU A 268 -14.12 -6.18 17.76
C LEU A 268 -13.97 -5.37 19.05
N CYS A 269 -14.43 -4.12 19.05
CA CYS A 269 -14.47 -3.27 20.22
C CYS A 269 -15.58 -2.22 20.09
N GLU A 270 -15.91 -1.58 21.21
CA GLU A 270 -16.74 -0.39 21.21
C GLU A 270 -16.16 0.70 20.29
N PRO A 271 -16.99 1.49 19.59
CA PRO A 271 -16.51 2.54 18.69
C PRO A 271 -15.57 3.52 19.41
N ILE A 272 -14.43 3.79 18.79
CA ILE A 272 -13.38 4.63 19.36
C ILE A 272 -13.69 6.09 19.01
N VAL A 273 -14.26 6.82 19.96
CA VAL A 273 -14.71 8.21 19.76
C VAL A 273 -13.59 9.21 20.07
N ILE A 274 -13.34 10.11 19.13
CA ILE A 274 -12.44 11.25 19.24
C ILE A 274 -13.23 12.55 19.17
N ASN A 275 -13.09 13.39 20.20
CA ASN A 275 -13.56 14.77 20.16
C ASN A 275 -12.56 15.62 19.38
N THR A 276 -12.86 15.90 18.11
CA THR A 276 -11.96 16.64 17.21
C THR A 276 -11.95 18.14 17.49
N ALA A 277 -12.91 18.67 18.26
CA ALA A 277 -12.85 20.04 18.75
C ALA A 277 -11.73 20.21 19.79
N ALA A 278 -11.51 19.19 20.64
CA ALA A 278 -10.45 19.18 21.65
C ALA A 278 -9.12 18.63 21.14
N HIS A 279 -9.14 17.57 20.32
CA HIS A 279 -7.96 16.85 19.84
C HIS A 279 -7.89 16.88 18.30
N LYS A 280 -7.17 17.86 17.77
CA LYS A 280 -7.02 18.08 16.31
C LYS A 280 -5.85 17.28 15.75
N ASN A 281 -5.94 16.92 14.47
CA ASN A 281 -4.86 16.34 13.66
C ASN A 281 -4.30 14.99 14.18
N LEU A 282 -5.12 14.17 14.84
CA LEU A 282 -4.75 12.79 15.16
C LEU A 282 -4.75 11.95 13.88
N ASN A 283 -3.72 11.13 13.70
CA ASN A 283 -3.65 10.12 12.65
C ASN A 283 -4.25 8.79 13.15
N LEU A 284 -4.52 7.85 12.23
CA LEU A 284 -5.02 6.51 12.60
C LEU A 284 -4.15 5.86 13.68
N ILE A 285 -2.83 5.91 13.52
CA ILE A 285 -1.88 5.32 14.47
C ILE A 285 -1.99 5.93 15.88
N ASP A 286 -2.43 7.18 16.02
CA ASP A 286 -2.61 7.82 17.33
C ASP A 286 -3.86 7.30 18.05
N VAL A 287 -4.85 6.83 17.29
CA VAL A 287 -6.15 6.35 17.76
C VAL A 287 -6.18 4.82 17.92
N PHE A 288 -5.45 4.10 17.07
CA PHE A 288 -5.54 2.66 16.95
C PHE A 288 -4.19 2.06 16.55
N LYS A 289 -3.74 1.02 17.27
CA LYS A 289 -2.52 0.26 16.97
C LYS A 289 -2.70 -1.22 17.26
N LYS A 290 -2.26 -2.12 16.37
CA LYS A 290 -1.98 -3.52 16.74
C LYS A 290 -0.77 -3.54 17.68
N THR A 291 -0.91 -4.14 18.86
CA THR A 291 0.11 -4.13 19.92
C THR A 291 0.55 -5.50 20.38
N GLY A 292 -0.02 -6.55 19.80
CA GLY A 292 0.43 -7.92 19.94
C GLY A 292 -0.47 -8.88 19.16
N PRO A 293 -0.22 -10.20 19.27
CA PRO A 293 -1.16 -11.22 18.82
C PRO A 293 -2.51 -10.97 19.52
N ASN A 294 -3.57 -10.79 18.73
CA ASN A 294 -4.94 -10.59 19.16
C ASN A 294 -5.06 -9.47 20.21
N LYS A 295 -4.26 -8.40 20.05
CA LYS A 295 -4.24 -7.26 20.96
C LYS A 295 -4.15 -5.96 20.19
N ILE A 296 -5.06 -5.06 20.49
CA ILE A 296 -5.05 -3.69 19.98
C ILE A 296 -4.95 -2.71 21.14
N THR A 297 -4.27 -1.61 20.90
CA THR A 297 -4.36 -0.43 21.76
C THR A 297 -5.26 0.58 21.08
N VAL A 298 -6.28 1.01 21.80
CA VAL A 298 -7.20 2.04 21.35
C VAL A 298 -7.02 3.28 22.21
N THR A 299 -7.11 4.45 21.60
CA THR A 299 -7.04 5.75 22.28
C THR A 299 -8.32 6.51 22.01
N ARG A 300 -9.07 6.85 23.06
CA ARG A 300 -10.36 7.55 22.96
C ARG A 300 -10.33 8.88 23.71
N SER A 301 -11.22 9.79 23.33
CA SER A 301 -11.47 11.02 24.09
C SER A 301 -12.33 10.72 25.31
N ALA A 302 -11.89 11.17 26.48
CA ALA A 302 -12.60 11.04 27.74
C ALA A 302 -12.65 12.39 28.47
N GLN A 303 -13.73 12.65 29.20
CA GLN A 303 -13.86 13.84 30.02
C GLN A 303 -13.49 13.50 31.46
N VAL A 304 -12.42 14.12 31.97
CA VAL A 304 -11.96 13.96 33.35
C VAL A 304 -11.85 15.34 33.98
N ASN A 305 -12.58 15.56 35.08
CA ASN A 305 -12.64 16.85 35.79
C ASN A 305 -12.99 18.03 34.85
N GLY A 306 -13.93 17.83 33.93
CA GLY A 306 -14.37 18.85 32.98
C GLY A 306 -13.44 19.09 31.80
N LYS A 307 -12.27 18.44 31.75
CA LYS A 307 -11.30 18.57 30.65
C LYS A 307 -11.31 17.33 29.76
N TRP A 308 -11.25 17.54 28.44
CA TRP A 308 -11.04 16.47 27.47
C TRP A 308 -9.58 16.01 27.50
N ILE A 309 -9.38 14.71 27.70
CA ILE A 309 -8.09 14.04 27.65
C ILE A 309 -8.19 12.83 26.72
N LEU A 310 -7.03 12.38 26.23
CA LEU A 310 -6.92 11.09 25.55
C LEU A 310 -6.63 10.01 26.59
N GLN A 311 -7.39 8.92 26.54
CA GLN A 311 -7.17 7.73 27.35
C GLN A 311 -6.92 6.55 26.43
N SER A 312 -5.88 5.78 26.73
CA SER A 312 -5.53 4.58 25.99
C SER A 312 -5.78 3.33 26.83
N GLU A 313 -6.23 2.28 26.19
CA GLU A 313 -6.39 0.96 26.79
C GLU A 313 -5.97 -0.14 25.81
N VAL A 314 -5.61 -1.30 26.34
CA VAL A 314 -5.32 -2.50 25.56
C VAL A 314 -6.55 -3.39 25.58
N ILE A 315 -7.05 -3.76 24.41
CA ILE A 315 -8.16 -4.69 24.23
C ILE A 315 -7.58 -6.01 23.70
N VAL A 316 -8.01 -7.11 24.31
CA VAL A 316 -7.75 -8.46 23.81
C VAL A 316 -8.89 -8.81 22.86
N LEU A 317 -8.53 -9.22 21.65
CA LEU A 317 -9.45 -9.64 20.61
C LEU A 317 -9.71 -11.14 20.75
N ASP A 318 -10.96 -11.52 20.53
CA ASP A 318 -11.40 -12.92 20.47
C ASP A 318 -11.13 -13.53 19.10
#